data_AF-A0A5B9RCT3-F1
#
_entry.id   AF-A0A5B9RCT3-F1
#
_cell.length_a   1.000
_cell.length_b   1.000
_cell.length_c   1.000
_cell.angle_alpha   90.00
_cell.angle_beta   90.00
_cell.angle_gamma   90.00
#
_symmetry.space_group_name_H-M   'P 1'
#
loop_
_entity.id
_entity.type
_entity.pdbx_description
1 polymer ?
#
loop_
_entity_poly.entity_id
_entity_poly.type
_entity_poly.pdbx_seq_one_letter_code
_entity_poly.pdbx_strand_id
1 'polypeptide(L)'
;MFYKKNFYQMKELIELLKLLGIHVNINESSSPILLFACSILVLSIIALFCFINILLYFTILYITDNKLLLDKLSRYVILVKIINLYKQTRIAYLLFEVILFLVSLGSVIWLCSRVVYGLM
;
A
#
# COMPACT_ATOMS: atom_id res chain seq x y z
N MET A 1 -3.40 13.18 29.09
CA MET A 1 -4.45 13.41 28.06
C MET A 1 -4.05 12.95 26.65
N PHE A 2 -2.75 12.92 26.28
CA PHE A 2 -2.26 12.41 25.00
C PHE A 2 -2.52 10.91 24.74
N TYR A 3 -2.55 10.08 25.79
CA TYR A 3 -2.77 8.63 25.67
C TYR A 3 -4.15 8.23 25.13
N LYS A 4 -5.19 9.01 25.45
CA LYS A 4 -6.58 8.66 25.09
C LYS A 4 -6.85 8.85 23.59
N LYS A 5 -6.11 9.75 22.93
CA LYS A 5 -6.26 10.07 21.51
C LYS A 5 -5.64 9.00 20.59
N ASN A 6 -4.49 8.44 20.98
CA ASN A 6 -3.87 7.31 20.26
C ASN A 6 -4.71 6.03 20.31
N PHE A 7 -5.48 5.82 21.39
CA PHE A 7 -6.31 4.62 21.54
C PHE A 7 -7.51 4.59 20.59
N TYR A 8 -8.11 5.75 20.29
CA TYR A 8 -9.23 5.85 19.34
C TYR A 8 -8.81 5.59 17.89
N GLN A 9 -7.68 6.15 17.43
CA GLN A 9 -7.15 5.88 16.09
C GLN A 9 -6.76 4.41 15.88
N MET A 10 -6.32 3.74 16.94
CA MET A 10 -6.02 2.31 16.90
C MET A 10 -7.27 1.44 16.76
N LYS A 11 -8.39 1.83 17.37
CA LYS A 11 -9.62 1.03 17.31
C LYS A 11 -10.11 0.85 15.87
N GLU A 12 -10.01 1.91 15.06
CA GLU A 12 -10.35 1.86 13.63
C GLU A 12 -9.38 0.99 12.83
N LEU A 13 -8.07 1.09 13.07
CA LEU A 13 -7.07 0.22 12.43
C LEU A 13 -7.26 -1.26 12.79
N ILE A 14 -7.60 -1.56 14.05
CA ILE A 14 -7.86 -2.92 14.53
C ILE A 14 -9.15 -3.47 13.91
N GLU A 15 -10.19 -2.65 13.76
CA GLU A 15 -11.42 -3.03 13.04
C GLU A 15 -11.15 -3.32 11.56
N LEU A 16 -10.33 -2.51 10.89
CA LEU A 16 -9.91 -2.76 9.51
C LEU A 16 -9.09 -4.06 9.37
N LEU A 17 -8.21 -4.36 10.34
CA LEU A 17 -7.44 -5.61 10.39
C LEU A 17 -8.34 -6.83 10.64
N LYS A 18 -9.36 -6.70 11.49
CA LYS A 18 -10.38 -7.75 11.70
C LYS A 18 -11.20 -8.02 10.43
N LEU A 19 -11.55 -6.98 9.67
CA LEU A 19 -12.19 -7.12 8.36
C LEU A 19 -11.31 -7.86 7.35
N LEU A 20 -9.99 -7.73 7.45
CA LEU A 20 -9.01 -8.45 6.65
C LEU A 20 -8.71 -9.89 7.17
N GLY A 21 -9.43 -10.36 8.20
CA GLY A 21 -9.26 -11.70 8.79
C GLY A 21 -8.10 -11.82 9.76
N ILE A 22 -7.45 -10.71 10.13
CA ILE A 22 -6.33 -10.70 11.07
C ILE A 22 -6.90 -10.54 12.49
N HIS A 23 -7.02 -11.66 13.21
CA HIS A 23 -7.41 -11.67 14.62
C HIS A 23 -6.24 -11.23 15.51
N VAL A 24 -6.08 -9.92 15.69
CA VAL A 24 -5.12 -9.37 16.67
C VAL A 24 -5.73 -9.48 18.07
N ASN A 25 -5.22 -10.41 18.89
CA ASN A 25 -5.64 -10.57 20.28
C ASN A 25 -4.91 -9.54 21.16
N ILE A 26 -5.38 -8.30 21.11
CA ILE A 26 -4.80 -7.17 21.84
C ILE A 26 -5.37 -7.21 23.26
N ASN A 27 -4.76 -8.03 24.13
CA ASN A 27 -4.89 -7.83 25.57
C ASN A 27 -4.21 -6.51 25.95
N GLU A 28 -4.61 -5.90 27.06
CA GLU A 28 -4.00 -4.66 27.61
C GLU A 28 -2.49 -4.80 27.91
N SER A 29 -1.95 -6.03 27.84
CA SER A 29 -0.54 -6.41 27.91
C SER A 29 0.15 -6.62 26.55
N SER A 30 -0.47 -6.16 25.45
CA SER A 30 0.13 -6.26 24.12
C SER A 30 1.45 -5.50 24.08
N SER A 31 2.53 -6.25 23.83
CA SER A 31 3.89 -5.70 23.85
C SER A 31 4.02 -4.59 22.81
N PRO A 32 4.78 -3.50 23.09
CA PRO A 32 5.04 -2.42 22.13
C PRO A 32 5.60 -2.94 20.79
N ILE A 33 6.21 -4.12 20.82
CA ILE A 33 6.70 -4.87 19.66
C ILE A 33 5.56 -5.33 18.74
N LEU A 34 4.43 -5.80 19.29
CA LEU A 34 3.27 -6.24 18.50
C LEU A 34 2.61 -5.06 17.77
N LEU A 35 2.54 -3.91 18.43
CA LEU A 35 2.04 -2.66 17.86
C LEU A 35 2.92 -2.17 16.70
N PHE A 36 4.23 -2.19 16.92
CA PHE A 36 5.21 -1.88 15.90
C PHE A 36 5.06 -2.81 14.69
N ALA A 37 4.97 -4.12 14.91
CA ALA A 37 4.80 -5.11 13.85
C ALA A 37 3.51 -4.88 13.03
N CYS A 38 2.38 -4.59 13.68
CA CYS A 38 1.13 -4.27 12.98
C CYS A 38 1.24 -3.00 12.13
N SER A 39 1.89 -1.96 12.65
CA SER A 39 2.07 -0.70 11.90
C SER A 39 2.93 -0.88 10.64
N ILE A 40 4.02 -1.66 10.75
CA ILE A 40 4.86 -2.01 9.59
C ILE A 40 4.08 -2.84 8.59
N LEU A 41 3.27 -3.81 9.06
CA LEU A 41 2.48 -4.67 8.20
C LEU A 41 1.50 -3.84 7.35
N VAL A 42 0.78 -2.89 7.96
CA VAL A 42 -0.13 -2.00 7.24
C VAL A 42 0.62 -1.11 6.23
N LEU A 43 1.72 -0.47 6.65
CA LEU A 43 2.53 0.34 5.73
C LEU A 43 3.09 -0.46 4.55
N SER A 44 3.49 -1.71 4.81
CA SER A 44 4.05 -2.59 3.79
C SER A 44 2.98 -3.03 2.78
N ILE A 45 1.76 -3.31 3.23
CA ILE A 45 0.63 -3.61 2.34
C ILE A 45 0.31 -2.40 1.44
N ILE A 46 0.28 -1.19 2.01
CA ILE A 46 0.04 0.04 1.24
C ILE A 46 1.15 0.26 0.22
N ALA A 47 2.42 0.12 0.63
CA ALA A 47 3.56 0.23 -0.28
C ALA A 47 3.49 -0.78 -1.43
N LEU A 48 3.12 -2.03 -1.12
CA LEU A 48 2.98 -3.08 -2.12
C LEU A 48 1.84 -2.80 -3.10
N PHE A 49 0.72 -2.25 -2.62
CA PHE A 49 -0.39 -1.83 -3.49
C PHE A 49 0.01 -0.70 -4.44
N CYS A 50 0.69 0.33 -3.93
CA CYS A 50 1.23 1.41 -4.78
C CYS A 50 2.22 0.88 -5.82
N PHE A 51 3.11 -0.03 -5.42
CA PHE A 51 4.09 -0.63 -6.34
C PHE A 51 3.41 -1.41 -7.47
N ILE A 52 2.38 -2.21 -7.15
CA ILE A 52 1.60 -2.95 -8.15
C ILE A 52 0.93 -1.98 -9.13
N ASN A 53 0.31 -0.91 -8.65
CA ASN A 53 -0.36 0.06 -9.52
C ASN A 53 0.63 0.76 -10.47
N ILE A 54 1.80 1.17 -9.96
CA ILE A 54 2.87 1.76 -10.78
C ILE A 54 3.36 0.75 -11.84
N LEU A 55 3.61 -0.50 -11.46
CA LEU A 55 4.00 -1.55 -12.40
C LEU A 55 2.94 -1.80 -13.48
N LEU A 56 1.67 -1.84 -13.07
CA LEU A 56 0.57 -2.08 -14.01
C LEU A 56 0.44 -0.93 -15.01
N TYR A 57 0.64 0.31 -14.56
CA TYR A 57 0.69 1.47 -15.44
C TYR A 57 1.82 1.37 -16.46
N PHE A 58 3.05 1.08 -16.04
CA PHE A 58 4.17 0.91 -16.96
C PHE A 58 3.95 -0.24 -17.94
N THR A 59 3.37 -1.35 -17.48
CA THR A 59 3.03 -2.50 -18.32
C THR A 59 2.01 -2.12 -19.40
N ILE A 60 0.99 -1.35 -19.04
CA ILE A 60 -0.04 -0.88 -19.98
C ILE A 60 0.55 0.12 -20.98
N LEU A 61 1.42 1.03 -20.53
CA LEU A 61 2.13 1.95 -21.41
C LEU A 61 2.95 1.17 -22.46
N TYR A 62 3.70 0.17 -22.02
CA TYR A 62 4.52 -0.68 -22.90
C TYR A 62 3.68 -1.50 -23.90
N ILE A 63 2.53 -2.04 -23.47
CA ILE A 63 1.61 -2.76 -24.34
C ILE A 63 0.98 -1.82 -25.37
N THR A 64 0.62 -0.60 -24.96
CA THR A 64 -0.02 0.39 -25.85
C THR A 64 0.94 0.86 -26.94
N ASP A 65 2.23 0.96 -26.63
CA ASP A 65 3.26 1.36 -27.59
C ASP A 65 3.56 0.25 -28.63
N ASN A 66 3.37 -1.02 -28.25
CA ASN A 66 3.56 -2.18 -29.11
C ASN A 66 2.26 -2.61 -29.82
N LYS A 67 2.04 -2.11 -31.04
CA LYS A 67 0.84 -2.42 -31.86
C LYS A 67 0.54 -3.93 -32.02
N LEU A 68 1.56 -4.78 -32.12
CA LEU A 68 1.40 -6.25 -32.21
C LEU A 68 0.85 -6.88 -30.93
N LEU A 69 1.18 -6.35 -29.76
CA LEU A 69 0.68 -6.83 -28.48
C LEU A 69 -0.73 -6.31 -28.22
N LEU A 70 -1.00 -5.06 -28.60
CA LEU A 70 -2.33 -4.45 -28.51
C LEU A 70 -3.38 -5.24 -29.31
N ASP A 71 -3.04 -5.66 -30.53
CA ASP A 71 -3.97 -6.39 -31.40
C ASP A 71 -4.28 -7.80 -30.87
N LYS A 72 -3.28 -8.50 -30.29
CA LYS A 72 -3.51 -9.77 -29.58
C LYS A 72 -4.33 -9.60 -28.30
N LEU A 73 -4.10 -8.52 -27.54
CA LEU A 73 -4.84 -8.24 -26.32
C LEU A 73 -6.28 -7.79 -26.58
N SER A 74 -6.57 -7.19 -27.74
CA SER A 74 -7.91 -6.72 -28.13
C SER A 74 -8.98 -7.83 -28.09
N ARG A 75 -8.56 -9.10 -28.23
CA ARG A 75 -9.44 -10.27 -28.11
C ARG A 75 -9.96 -10.50 -26.69
N TYR A 76 -9.31 -9.94 -25.67
CA TYR A 76 -9.70 -10.10 -24.27
C TYR A 76 -10.40 -8.84 -23.76
N VAL A 77 -11.74 -8.90 -23.74
CA VAL A 77 -12.63 -7.79 -23.34
C VAL A 77 -12.27 -7.22 -21.95
N ILE A 78 -11.84 -8.07 -21.01
CA ILE A 78 -11.46 -7.67 -19.65
C ILE A 78 -10.18 -6.82 -19.66
N LEU A 79 -9.16 -7.25 -20.41
CA LEU A 79 -7.88 -6.53 -20.48
C LEU A 79 -8.03 -5.19 -21.19
N VAL A 80 -8.87 -5.11 -22.23
CA VAL A 80 -9.18 -3.85 -22.92
C VAL A 80 -9.85 -2.83 -21.99
N LYS A 81 -10.76 -3.28 -21.11
CA LYS A 81 -11.37 -2.40 -20.09
C LYS A 81 -10.32 -1.86 -19.12
N ILE A 82 -9.39 -2.71 -18.66
CA ILE A 82 -8.31 -2.31 -17.76
C ILE A 82 -7.40 -1.29 -18.45
N ILE A 83 -7.00 -1.53 -19.71
CA ILE A 83 -6.17 -0.59 -20.48
C ILE A 83 -6.87 0.77 -20.63
N ASN A 84 -8.16 0.79 -20.95
CA ASN A 84 -8.90 2.05 -21.09
C ASN A 84 -9.03 2.82 -19.76
N LEU A 85 -9.21 2.10 -18.64
CA LEU A 85 -9.19 2.70 -17.30
C LEU A 85 -7.84 3.37 -17.02
N TYR A 86 -6.74 2.66 -17.25
CA TYR A 86 -5.39 3.17 -16.99
C TYR A 86 -4.94 4.25 -17.97
N LYS A 87 -5.46 4.25 -19.19
CA LYS A 87 -5.22 5.30 -20.20
C LYS A 87 -5.85 6.64 -19.79
N GLN A 88 -6.96 6.60 -19.03
CA GLN A 88 -7.58 7.81 -18.48
C GLN A 88 -6.93 8.29 -17.18
N THR A 89 -6.10 7.46 -16.55
CA THR A 89 -5.37 7.84 -15.33
C THR A 89 -4.44 9.00 -15.64
N ARG A 90 -4.70 10.15 -15.01
CA ARG A 90 -3.88 11.36 -15.16
C ARG A 90 -2.49 11.11 -14.58
N ILE A 91 -1.45 11.62 -15.24
CA ILE A 91 -0.04 11.58 -14.76
C ILE A 91 0.07 12.09 -13.31
N ALA A 92 -0.75 13.06 -12.91
CA ALA A 92 -0.83 13.55 -11.55
C ALA A 92 -1.19 12.47 -10.50
N TYR A 93 -2.06 11.52 -10.84
CA TYR A 93 -2.42 10.41 -9.95
C TYR A 93 -1.25 9.43 -9.79
N LEU A 94 -0.55 9.13 -10.88
CA LEU A 94 0.67 8.31 -10.84
C LEU A 94 1.75 8.96 -9.95
N LEU A 95 1.94 10.28 -10.10
CA LEU A 95 2.91 11.04 -9.31
C LEU A 95 2.54 11.01 -7.82
N PHE A 96 1.25 11.10 -7.50
CA PHE A 96 0.76 10.92 -6.13
C PHE A 96 1.05 9.52 -5.58
N GLU A 97 0.82 8.45 -6.36
CA GLU A 97 1.14 7.08 -5.92
C GLU A 97 2.64 6.86 -5.71
N VAL A 98 3.49 7.46 -6.55
CA VAL A 98 4.95 7.40 -6.37
C VAL A 98 5.37 8.10 -5.08
N ILE A 99 4.82 9.28 -4.78
CA ILE A 99 5.09 9.98 -3.52
C ILE A 99 4.62 9.13 -2.33
N LEU A 100 3.41 8.56 -2.41
CA LEU A 100 2.86 7.73 -1.34
C LEU A 100 3.70 6.46 -1.11
N PHE A 101 4.19 5.85 -2.18
CA PHE A 101 5.12 4.72 -2.14
C PHE A 101 6.45 5.10 -1.46
N LEU A 102 7.04 6.23 -1.82
CA LEU A 102 8.29 6.70 -1.21
C LEU A 102 8.11 7.05 0.28
N VAL A 103 7.00 7.69 0.63
CA VAL A 103 6.68 8.02 2.03
C VAL A 103 6.46 6.76 2.86
N SER A 104 5.73 5.78 2.33
CA SER A 104 5.50 4.52 3.05
C SER A 104 6.79 3.72 3.25
N LEU A 105 7.61 3.56 2.21
CA LEU A 105 8.93 2.93 2.34
C LEU A 105 9.86 3.69 3.29
N GLY A 106 9.95 5.01 3.14
CA GLY A 106 10.77 5.85 4.02
C GLY A 106 10.36 5.73 5.48
N SER A 107 9.06 5.67 5.75
CA SER A 107 8.51 5.49 7.10
C SER A 107 8.85 4.11 7.68
N VAL A 108 8.78 3.04 6.88
CA VAL A 108 9.21 1.70 7.31
C VAL A 108 10.71 1.68 7.65
N ILE A 109 11.54 2.23 6.77
CA ILE A 109 12.99 2.30 6.98
C ILE A 109 13.32 3.08 8.25
N TRP A 110 12.67 4.23 8.44
CA TRP A 110 12.85 5.07 9.63
C TRP A 110 12.46 4.35 10.92
N LEU A 111 11.29 3.72 10.93
CA LEU A 111 10.77 2.96 12.07
C LEU A 111 11.69 1.79 12.43
N CYS A 112 12.10 0.99 11.43
CA CYS A 112 13.05 -0.11 11.62
C CYS A 112 14.41 0.40 12.13
N SER A 113 14.92 1.50 11.57
CA SER A 113 16.20 2.07 11.99
C SER A 113 16.18 2.50 13.46
N ARG A 114 15.10 3.15 13.92
CA ARG A 114 14.97 3.54 15.34
C ARG A 114 15.01 2.34 16.29
N VAL A 115 14.43 1.21 15.90
CA VAL A 115 14.49 -0.03 16.69
C VAL A 115 15.91 -0.58 16.73
N VAL A 116 16.59 -0.63 15.59
CA VAL A 116 17.97 -1.14 15.50
C VAL A 116 18.95 -0.30 16.31
N TYR A 117 18.80 1.04 16.28
CA TYR A 117 19.65 1.96 17.05
C TYR A 117 19.24 2.10 18.52
N GLY A 118 18.23 1.36 18.99
CA GLY A 118 17.78 1.40 20.39
C GLY A 118 17.16 2.74 20.81
N LEU A 119 16.68 3.55 19.86
CA LEU A 119 16.02 4.84 20.10
C LEU A 119 14.51 4.69 20.42
N MET A 120 14.16 3.60 21.12
CA MET A 120 12.79 3.25 21.50
C MET A 120 12.43 3.77 22.88
#